data_AF-A0A9D5S150-F1
#
_entry.id   AF-A0A9D5S150-F1
#
_cell.length_a   1.000
_cell.length_b   1.000
_cell.length_c   1.000
_cell.angle_alpha   90.00
_cell.angle_beta   90.00
_cell.angle_gamma   90.00
#
_symmetry.space_group_name_H-M   'P 1'
#
loop_
_entity.id
_entity.type
_entity.pdbx_description
1 polymer ?
#
loop_
_entity_poly.entity_id
_entity_poly.type
_entity_poly.pdbx_seq_one_letter_code
_entity_poly.pdbx_strand_id
1 'polypeptide(L)'
;MRGNDNTLPGYMTSIMVIIVMISFVLDIFFAQEYNFFGIDILLHMVVTISYILVYFHFLLARTSTAYSYEDEIKAINEKKKHRMKVSCFHCFDCYYDDKHLDFPSKKAKEYFALLVILRGKSLTMEKAITYLWPDKDVEKSKDSYRNVIMKLRKYFKSINYDAITYRRGEAFLDISNLDCDYYDVIDSKNEYDGSPLMPEYDWSLVFENSL
;
A
#
# COMPACT_ATOMS: atom_id res chain seq x y z
N MET A 1 9.18 -5.37 34.30
CA MET A 1 8.35 -6.57 34.09
C MET A 1 8.53 -6.97 32.64
N ARG A 2 9.52 -7.84 32.36
CA ARG A 2 9.36 -9.25 31.93
C ARG A 2 8.47 -9.40 30.69
N GLY A 3 9.12 -9.78 29.59
CA GLY A 3 8.54 -10.26 28.34
C GLY A 3 9.67 -10.82 27.48
N ASN A 4 10.32 -11.87 27.99
CA ASN A 4 11.37 -12.61 27.31
C ASN A 4 10.69 -13.57 26.32
N ASP A 5 10.32 -13.09 25.15
CA ASP A 5 9.84 -13.94 24.05
C ASP A 5 11.04 -14.58 23.36
N ASN A 6 11.58 -15.61 24.01
CA ASN A 6 12.50 -16.59 23.43
C ASN A 6 11.75 -17.60 22.56
N THR A 7 10.80 -17.15 21.73
CA THR A 7 10.25 -17.99 20.67
C THR A 7 11.28 -18.06 19.55
N LEU A 8 12.09 -19.12 19.60
CA LEU A 8 13.01 -19.47 18.53
C LEU A 8 12.23 -19.48 17.20
N PRO A 9 12.75 -18.81 16.16
CA PRO A 9 12.04 -18.68 14.89
C PRO A 9 11.77 -20.06 14.28
N GLY A 10 10.60 -20.26 13.65
CA GLY A 10 10.09 -21.57 13.23
C GLY A 10 10.98 -22.41 12.29
N TYR A 11 12.06 -21.83 11.75
CA TYR A 11 13.11 -22.59 11.07
C TYR A 11 13.96 -23.42 12.03
N MET A 12 14.16 -22.98 13.28
CA MET A 12 14.88 -23.71 14.33
C MET A 12 14.14 -25.01 14.71
N THR A 13 12.80 -24.97 14.76
CA THR A 13 11.99 -26.17 15.03
C THR A 13 12.03 -27.16 13.85
N SER A 14 12.02 -26.66 12.62
CA SER A 14 12.13 -27.50 11.42
C SER A 14 13.52 -28.13 11.27
N ILE A 15 14.59 -27.38 11.57
CA ILE A 15 15.96 -27.90 11.57
C ILE A 15 16.15 -28.93 12.69
N MET A 16 15.60 -28.69 13.89
CA MET A 16 15.63 -29.68 14.97
C MET A 16 14.92 -30.99 14.59
N VAL A 17 13.77 -30.94 13.91
CA VAL A 17 13.05 -32.14 13.46
C VAL A 17 13.88 -32.94 12.45
N ILE A 18 14.59 -32.25 11.55
CA ILE A 18 15.48 -32.88 10.56
C ILE A 18 16.69 -33.53 11.24
N ILE A 19 17.33 -32.84 12.20
CA ILE A 19 18.45 -33.38 12.97
C ILE A 19 18.01 -34.62 13.77
N VAL A 20 16.83 -34.58 14.41
CA VAL A 20 16.27 -35.72 15.15
C VAL A 20 15.96 -36.90 14.22
N MET A 21 15.43 -36.65 13.01
CA MET A 21 15.21 -37.70 12.01
C MET A 21 16.53 -38.31 11.52
N ILE A 22 17.57 -37.50 11.29
CA ILE A 22 18.89 -37.99 10.87
C ILE A 22 19.54 -38.80 12.00
N SER A 23 19.48 -38.31 13.25
CA SER A 23 19.98 -39.03 14.41
C SER A 23 19.26 -40.37 14.61
N PHE A 24 17.93 -40.42 14.47
CA PHE A 24 17.16 -41.66 14.57
C PHE A 24 17.53 -42.69 13.50
N VAL A 25 17.80 -42.23 12.27
CA VAL A 25 18.26 -43.09 11.17
C VAL A 25 19.69 -43.58 11.43
N LEU A 26 20.57 -42.75 11.99
CA LEU A 26 21.92 -43.15 12.39
C LEU A 26 21.91 -44.14 13.57
N ASP A 27 20.98 -44.01 14.52
CA ASP A 27 20.82 -44.95 15.63
C ASP A 27 20.33 -46.31 15.16
N ILE A 28 19.39 -46.34 14.19
CA ILE A 28 18.97 -47.59 13.51
C ILE A 28 20.15 -48.25 12.79
N PHE A 29 21.03 -47.44 12.20
CA PHE A 29 22.22 -47.92 11.49
C PHE A 29 23.30 -48.48 12.43
N PHE A 30 23.52 -47.85 13.59
CA PHE A 30 24.47 -48.33 14.60
C PHE A 30 23.96 -49.55 15.39
N ALA A 31 22.64 -49.80 15.41
CA ALA A 31 22.06 -50.95 16.10
C ALA A 31 22.28 -52.31 15.40
N GLN A 32 22.82 -52.33 14.18
CA GLN A 32 23.23 -53.57 13.50
C GLN A 32 24.76 -53.70 13.49
N GLU A 33 25.35 -54.32 14.51
CA GLU A 33 26.73 -54.81 14.41
C GLU A 33 26.81 -56.11 13.58
N TYR A 34 27.75 -56.08 12.62
CA TYR A 34 28.56 -57.17 12.06
C TYR A 34 27.94 -58.58 11.95
N ASN A 35 27.45 -58.95 10.77
CA ASN A 35 27.98 -60.11 10.00
C ASN A 35 27.28 -60.29 8.65
N PHE A 36 28.10 -60.33 7.59
CA PHE A 36 27.82 -60.92 6.27
C PHE A 36 26.62 -60.34 5.49
N PHE A 37 26.84 -59.37 4.58
CA PHE A 37 26.02 -58.97 3.40
C PHE A 37 26.40 -57.52 2.96
N GLY A 38 27.70 -57.27 2.73
CA GLY A 38 28.23 -55.90 2.58
C GLY A 38 27.75 -55.12 1.34
N ILE A 39 27.28 -55.79 0.28
CA ILE A 39 26.90 -55.11 -0.99
C ILE A 39 25.43 -54.71 -1.00
N ASP A 40 24.52 -55.55 -0.50
CA ASP A 40 23.07 -55.25 -0.49
C ASP A 40 22.74 -54.11 0.48
N ILE A 41 23.43 -54.04 1.62
CA ILE A 41 23.27 -52.95 2.58
C ILE A 41 23.77 -51.63 1.96
N LEU A 42 24.91 -51.65 1.27
CA LEU A 42 25.41 -50.47 0.55
C LEU A 42 24.43 -50.00 -0.54
N LEU A 43 23.83 -50.93 -1.27
CA LEU A 43 22.86 -50.61 -2.32
C LEU A 43 21.59 -49.95 -1.73
N HIS A 44 21.05 -50.52 -0.65
CA HIS A 44 19.92 -49.94 0.07
C HIS A 44 20.24 -48.56 0.65
N MET A 45 21.45 -48.37 1.20
CA MET A 45 21.91 -47.08 1.72
C MET A 45 22.02 -46.01 0.63
N VAL A 46 22.51 -46.38 -0.57
CA VAL A 46 22.57 -45.45 -1.71
C VAL A 46 21.17 -45.02 -2.13
N VAL A 47 20.22 -45.96 -2.22
CA VAL A 47 18.83 -45.67 -2.62
C VAL A 47 18.12 -44.79 -1.58
N THR A 48 18.29 -45.04 -0.29
CA THR A 48 17.67 -44.23 0.77
C THR A 48 18.25 -42.82 0.81
N ILE A 49 19.57 -42.67 0.67
CA ILE A 49 20.24 -41.36 0.59
C ILE A 49 19.76 -40.59 -0.64
N SER A 50 19.63 -41.23 -1.81
CA SER A 50 19.08 -40.59 -3.01
C SER A 50 17.65 -40.10 -2.79
N TYR A 51 16.80 -40.90 -2.14
CA TYR A 51 15.42 -40.50 -1.85
C TYR A 51 15.35 -39.30 -0.88
N ILE A 52 16.19 -39.31 0.16
CA ILE A 52 16.28 -38.22 1.13
C ILE A 52 16.79 -36.93 0.46
N LEU A 53 17.80 -37.02 -0.42
CA LEU A 53 18.33 -35.88 -1.16
C LEU A 53 17.28 -35.27 -2.10
N VAL A 54 16.51 -36.10 -2.80
CA VAL A 54 15.42 -35.63 -3.67
C VAL A 54 14.31 -34.97 -2.84
N TYR A 55 13.94 -35.56 -1.71
CA TYR A 55 12.94 -34.99 -0.81
C TYR A 55 13.40 -33.65 -0.22
N PHE A 56 14.68 -33.54 0.17
CA PHE A 56 15.27 -32.32 0.69
C PHE A 56 15.32 -31.22 -0.37
N HIS A 57 15.71 -31.54 -1.61
CA HIS A 57 15.68 -30.59 -2.72
C HIS A 57 14.26 -30.08 -2.98
N PHE A 58 13.25 -30.96 -2.97
CA PHE A 58 11.85 -30.59 -3.11
C PHE A 58 11.36 -29.70 -1.96
N LEU A 59 11.76 -30.02 -0.72
CA LEU A 59 11.38 -29.23 0.45
C LEU A 59 12.02 -27.84 0.42
N LEU A 60 13.31 -27.74 0.09
CA LEU A 60 14.01 -26.46 -0.07
C LEU A 60 13.37 -25.60 -1.17
N ALA A 61 13.02 -26.20 -2.31
CA ALA A 61 12.31 -25.51 -3.38
C ALA A 61 10.91 -25.03 -2.96
N ARG A 62 10.20 -25.80 -2.12
CA ARG A 62 8.90 -25.42 -1.57
C ARG A 62 9.01 -24.30 -0.53
N THR A 63 10.05 -24.30 0.32
CA THR A 63 10.26 -23.24 1.31
C THR A 63 10.71 -21.93 0.68
N SER A 64 11.54 -21.98 -0.37
CA SER A 64 11.98 -20.75 -1.07
C SER A 64 10.83 -20.07 -1.80
N THR A 65 9.95 -20.86 -2.43
CA THR A 65 8.75 -20.35 -3.12
C THR A 65 7.72 -19.80 -2.14
N ALA A 66 7.48 -20.46 -1.00
CA ALA A 66 6.58 -19.96 0.03
C ALA A 66 7.07 -18.64 0.66
N TYR A 67 8.36 -18.55 0.99
CA TYR A 67 8.98 -17.34 1.53
C TYR A 67 8.90 -16.16 0.53
N SER A 68 9.19 -16.41 -0.75
CA SER A 68 9.05 -15.41 -1.82
C SER A 68 7.61 -14.88 -1.93
N TYR A 69 6.62 -15.76 -1.78
CA TYR A 69 5.21 -15.37 -1.88
C TYR A 69 4.74 -14.54 -0.68
N GLU A 70 5.21 -14.86 0.53
CA GLU A 70 4.90 -14.07 1.73
C GLU A 70 5.51 -12.67 1.68
N ASP A 71 6.75 -12.54 1.21
CA ASP A 71 7.40 -11.23 1.02
C ASP A 71 6.69 -10.39 -0.06
N GLU A 72 6.25 -11.02 -1.16
CA GLU A 72 5.41 -10.35 -2.17
C GLU A 72 4.06 -9.90 -1.61
N ILE A 73 3.34 -10.76 -0.88
CA ILE A 73 2.07 -10.41 -0.24
C ILE A 73 2.25 -9.27 0.76
N LYS A 74 3.32 -9.31 1.55
CA LYS A 74 3.63 -8.26 2.52
C LYS A 74 3.92 -6.93 1.82
N ALA A 75 4.70 -6.93 0.76
CA ALA A 75 4.97 -5.73 -0.04
C ALA A 75 3.70 -5.18 -0.71
N ILE A 76 2.82 -6.05 -1.21
CA ILE A 76 1.51 -5.67 -1.78
C ILE A 76 0.62 -5.06 -0.70
N ASN A 77 0.57 -5.65 0.48
CA ASN A 77 -0.25 -5.14 1.60
C ASN A 77 0.32 -3.84 2.19
N GLU A 78 1.64 -3.69 2.28
CA GLU A 78 2.26 -2.43 2.70
C GLU A 78 1.98 -1.30 1.69
N LYS A 79 2.06 -1.57 0.38
CA LYS A 79 1.63 -0.63 -0.66
C LYS A 79 0.15 -0.27 -0.61
N LYS A 80 -0.71 -1.18 -0.11
CA LYS A 80 -2.14 -0.91 0.07
C LYS A 80 -2.44 -0.07 1.31
N LYS A 81 -1.53 0.00 2.29
CA LYS A 81 -1.81 0.46 3.66
C LYS A 81 -1.89 1.98 3.84
N HIS A 82 -1.67 2.79 2.79
CA HIS A 82 -1.70 4.27 2.84
C HIS A 82 -2.29 4.84 1.55
N ARG A 83 -3.44 4.33 1.10
CA ARG A 83 -4.04 4.73 -0.19
C ARG A 83 -5.14 5.77 0.04
N MET A 84 -5.01 6.91 -0.63
CA MET A 84 -6.09 7.89 -0.73
C MET A 84 -7.05 7.43 -1.81
N LYS A 85 -8.33 7.27 -1.47
CA LYS A 85 -9.43 7.07 -2.43
C LYS A 85 -10.27 8.32 -2.49
N VAL A 86 -10.53 8.81 -3.69
CA VAL A 86 -11.33 10.01 -3.93
C VAL A 86 -12.45 9.67 -4.89
N SER A 87 -13.67 10.06 -4.54
CA SER A 87 -14.80 10.05 -5.47
C SER A 87 -15.10 11.49 -5.86
N CYS A 88 -15.16 11.74 -7.16
CA CYS A 88 -15.39 13.04 -7.77
C CYS A 88 -16.76 13.10 -8.45
N PHE A 89 -17.30 11.98 -8.90
CA PHE A 89 -18.63 11.93 -9.50
C PHE A 89 -19.71 11.83 -8.42
N HIS A 90 -20.90 12.40 -8.66
CA HIS A 90 -22.05 12.48 -7.74
C HIS A 90 -21.84 13.34 -6.51
N CYS A 91 -20.85 13.02 -5.68
CA CYS A 91 -20.54 13.70 -4.43
C CYS A 91 -19.03 13.66 -4.22
N PHE A 92 -18.42 14.82 -3.94
CA PHE A 92 -16.99 14.85 -3.69
C PHE A 92 -16.70 14.27 -2.31
N ASP A 93 -16.14 13.07 -2.21
CA ASP A 93 -15.77 12.44 -0.94
C ASP A 93 -14.37 11.80 -0.98
N CYS A 94 -13.72 11.75 0.18
CA CYS A 94 -12.35 11.27 0.29
C CYS A 94 -12.21 10.29 1.44
N TYR A 95 -11.43 9.24 1.21
CA TYR A 95 -11.15 8.18 2.17
C TYR A 95 -9.64 7.95 2.22
N TYR A 96 -9.10 7.84 3.44
CA TYR A 96 -7.71 7.48 3.67
C TYR A 96 -7.67 6.25 4.57
N ASP A 97 -7.07 5.17 4.07
CA ASP A 97 -7.06 3.87 4.75
C ASP A 97 -8.45 3.39 5.17
N ASP A 98 -9.39 3.49 4.22
CA ASP A 98 -10.80 3.13 4.36
C ASP A 98 -11.56 3.93 5.44
N LYS A 99 -10.97 5.02 5.96
CA LYS A 99 -11.63 5.97 6.85
C LYS A 99 -12.04 7.22 6.09
N HIS A 100 -13.28 7.65 6.28
CA HIS A 100 -13.78 8.91 5.73
C HIS A 100 -12.97 10.11 6.25
N LEU A 101 -12.63 11.05 5.37
CA LEU A 101 -11.91 12.26 5.73
C LEU A 101 -12.86 13.40 6.12
N ASP A 102 -12.90 13.71 7.41
CA ASP A 102 -13.61 14.86 7.95
C ASP A 102 -12.76 16.15 7.84
N PHE A 103 -12.93 16.88 6.74
CA PHE A 103 -12.20 18.12 6.51
C PHE A 103 -12.51 19.19 7.57
N PRO A 104 -11.50 20.00 7.98
CA PRO A 104 -11.66 21.00 9.03
C PRO A 104 -12.55 22.19 8.65
N SER A 105 -12.91 22.35 7.37
CA SER A 105 -13.88 23.33 6.89
C SER A 105 -14.36 22.99 5.49
N LYS A 106 -15.56 23.48 5.10
CA LYS A 106 -16.08 23.34 3.73
C LYS A 106 -15.11 23.84 2.66
N LYS A 107 -14.53 25.03 2.88
CA LYS A 107 -13.53 25.61 1.96
C LYS A 107 -12.20 24.82 1.91
N ALA A 108 -11.86 24.10 2.97
CA ALA A 108 -10.72 23.19 2.97
C ALA A 108 -10.99 21.93 2.11
N LYS A 109 -12.19 21.37 2.21
CA LYS A 109 -12.65 20.26 1.35
C LYS A 109 -12.62 20.68 -0.12
N GLU A 110 -13.20 21.84 -0.43
CA GLU A 110 -13.23 22.42 -1.78
C GLU A 110 -11.84 22.75 -2.34
N TYR A 111 -10.92 23.29 -1.52
CA TYR A 111 -9.54 23.50 -1.95
C TYR A 111 -8.82 22.19 -2.32
N PHE A 112 -9.08 21.12 -1.56
CA PHE A 112 -8.53 19.80 -1.89
C PHE A 112 -9.16 19.24 -3.18
N ALA A 113 -10.47 19.45 -3.38
CA ALA A 113 -11.14 19.09 -4.63
C ALA A 113 -10.51 19.75 -5.86
N LEU A 114 -10.14 21.04 -5.76
CA LEU A 114 -9.38 21.73 -6.81
C LEU A 114 -8.00 21.13 -7.08
N LEU A 115 -7.31 20.66 -6.04
CA LEU A 115 -6.03 19.98 -6.24
C LEU A 115 -6.20 18.64 -6.96
N VAL A 116 -7.28 17.91 -6.66
CA VAL A 116 -7.62 16.64 -7.32
C VAL A 116 -7.96 16.90 -8.79
N ILE A 117 -8.84 17.86 -9.10
CA ILE A 117 -9.24 18.08 -10.51
C ILE A 117 -8.07 18.52 -11.40
N LEU A 118 -7.10 19.23 -10.82
CA LEU A 118 -5.89 19.66 -11.52
C LEU A 118 -4.89 18.54 -11.78
N ARG A 119 -5.07 17.35 -11.19
CA ARG A 119 -4.31 16.13 -11.46
C ARG A 119 -2.80 16.35 -11.50
N GLY A 120 -2.25 16.88 -10.42
CA GLY A 120 -0.82 17.13 -10.25
C GLY A 120 -0.28 18.41 -10.92
N LYS A 121 -1.12 19.19 -11.62
CA LYS A 121 -0.76 20.53 -12.08
C LYS A 121 -0.66 21.51 -10.89
N SER A 122 0.08 22.60 -11.08
CA SER A 122 0.22 23.64 -10.05
C SER A 122 -1.09 24.39 -9.82
N LEU A 123 -1.48 24.51 -8.55
CA LEU A 123 -2.54 25.41 -8.11
C LEU A 123 -1.90 26.65 -7.47
N THR A 124 -1.91 27.77 -8.19
CA THR A 124 -1.46 29.06 -7.66
C THR A 124 -2.49 29.63 -6.68
N MET A 125 -2.03 30.44 -5.72
CA MET A 125 -2.91 31.16 -4.80
C MET A 125 -3.97 31.99 -5.53
N GLU A 126 -3.60 32.69 -6.59
CA GLU A 126 -4.52 33.53 -7.37
C GLU A 126 -5.63 32.70 -7.99
N LYS A 127 -5.31 31.59 -8.68
CA LYS A 127 -6.31 30.67 -9.23
C LYS A 127 -7.20 30.09 -8.15
N ALA A 128 -6.62 29.68 -7.02
CA ALA A 128 -7.38 29.14 -5.91
C ALA A 128 -8.37 30.17 -5.34
N ILE A 129 -7.95 31.43 -5.20
CA ILE A 129 -8.82 32.51 -4.72
C ILE A 129 -9.97 32.75 -5.70
N THR A 130 -9.70 32.81 -7.01
CA THR A 130 -10.71 33.00 -8.04
C THR A 130 -11.80 31.94 -7.99
N TYR A 131 -11.43 30.67 -7.80
CA TYR A 131 -12.40 29.58 -7.72
C TYR A 131 -13.14 29.51 -6.37
N LEU A 132 -12.44 29.70 -5.24
CA LEU A 132 -13.06 29.56 -3.91
C LEU A 132 -13.91 30.76 -3.51
N TRP A 133 -13.55 31.96 -3.93
CA TRP A 133 -14.20 33.20 -3.49
C TRP A 133 -14.34 34.20 -4.65
N PRO A 134 -15.15 33.87 -5.69
CA PRO A 134 -15.29 34.71 -6.88
C PRO A 134 -15.79 36.13 -6.56
N ASP A 135 -16.69 36.28 -5.58
CA ASP A 135 -17.35 37.56 -5.26
C ASP A 135 -16.67 38.36 -4.14
N LYS A 136 -15.53 37.90 -3.61
CA LYS A 136 -14.91 38.47 -2.41
C LYS A 136 -13.70 39.32 -2.76
N ASP A 137 -13.53 40.42 -2.02
CA ASP A 137 -12.33 41.26 -2.09
C ASP A 137 -11.04 40.46 -1.98
N VAL A 138 -10.08 40.78 -2.87
CA VAL A 138 -8.86 40.00 -3.07
C VAL A 138 -8.01 39.92 -1.81
N GLU A 139 -7.86 41.01 -1.06
CA GLU A 139 -7.03 41.03 0.15
C GLU A 139 -7.65 40.17 1.26
N LYS A 140 -8.96 40.27 1.47
CA LYS A 140 -9.68 39.39 2.43
C LYS A 140 -9.63 37.92 2.00
N SER A 141 -9.61 37.64 0.70
CA SER A 141 -9.49 36.29 0.17
C SER A 141 -8.10 35.70 0.36
N LYS A 142 -7.03 36.51 0.28
CA LYS A 142 -5.66 36.06 0.60
C LYS A 142 -5.52 35.60 2.06
N ASP A 143 -6.13 36.31 3.00
CA ASP A 143 -6.12 35.88 4.41
C ASP A 143 -6.95 34.62 4.64
N SER A 144 -8.09 34.52 3.96
CA SER A 144 -8.95 33.33 3.99
C SER A 144 -8.21 32.11 3.41
N TYR A 145 -7.48 32.30 2.31
CA TYR A 145 -6.63 31.29 1.69
C TYR A 145 -5.56 30.79 2.66
N ARG A 146 -4.77 31.69 3.27
CA ARG A 146 -3.73 31.32 4.25
C ARG A 146 -4.32 30.49 5.40
N ASN A 147 -5.49 30.88 5.90
CA ASN A 147 -6.20 30.13 6.94
C ASN A 147 -6.61 28.71 6.49
N VAL A 148 -7.11 28.56 5.26
CA VAL A 148 -7.45 27.23 4.70
C VAL A 148 -6.21 26.37 4.57
N ILE A 149 -5.12 26.88 4.01
CA ILE A 149 -3.85 26.15 3.87
C ILE A 149 -3.31 25.71 5.23
N MET A 150 -3.32 26.61 6.23
CA MET A 150 -2.88 26.27 7.58
C MET A 150 -3.71 25.14 8.20
N LYS A 151 -5.04 25.18 8.05
CA LYS A 151 -5.94 24.13 8.56
C LYS A 151 -5.69 22.80 7.86
N LEU A 152 -5.59 22.79 6.53
CA LEU A 152 -5.32 21.58 5.76
C LEU A 152 -3.96 20.95 6.12
N ARG A 153 -2.90 21.76 6.23
CA ARG A 153 -1.59 21.26 6.64
C ARG A 153 -1.62 20.60 8.01
N LYS A 154 -2.29 21.22 8.99
CA LYS A 154 -2.45 20.63 10.32
C LYS A 154 -3.24 19.33 10.28
N TYR A 155 -4.31 19.29 9.49
CA TYR A 155 -5.16 18.12 9.32
C TYR A 155 -4.41 16.96 8.66
N PHE A 156 -3.79 17.18 7.50
CA PHE A 156 -3.05 16.14 6.78
C PHE A 156 -1.84 15.64 7.57
N LYS A 157 -1.15 16.53 8.30
CA LYS A 157 -0.11 16.12 9.25
C LYS A 157 -0.63 15.21 10.36
N SER A 158 -1.84 15.44 10.86
CA SER A 158 -2.44 14.62 11.91
C SER A 158 -2.79 13.20 11.47
N ILE A 159 -3.07 13.02 10.17
CA ILE A 159 -3.34 11.71 9.57
C ILE A 159 -2.09 11.13 8.85
N ASN A 160 -0.92 11.74 9.01
CA ASN A 160 0.34 11.36 8.35
C ASN A 160 0.25 11.25 6.82
N TYR A 161 -0.56 12.10 6.20
CA TYR A 161 -0.69 12.18 4.74
C TYR A 161 0.23 13.28 4.19
N ASP A 162 1.22 12.89 3.38
CA ASP A 162 2.26 13.80 2.84
C ASP A 162 2.29 13.84 1.30
N ALA A 163 1.12 13.86 0.66
CA ALA A 163 1.04 13.96 -0.81
C ALA A 163 0.97 15.40 -1.32
N ILE A 164 0.85 16.40 -0.46
CA ILE A 164 0.67 17.80 -0.89
C ILE A 164 1.96 18.59 -0.68
N THR A 165 2.61 18.94 -1.78
CA THR A 165 3.80 19.79 -1.78
C THR A 165 3.41 21.25 -1.98
N TYR A 166 3.91 22.14 -1.13
CA TYR A 166 3.70 23.57 -1.25
C TYR A 166 4.98 24.30 -1.61
N ARG A 167 4.97 25.13 -2.67
CA ARG A 167 6.13 25.92 -3.13
C ARG A 167 5.73 27.34 -3.49
N ARG A 168 6.38 28.35 -2.89
CA ARG A 168 6.29 29.78 -3.28
C ARG A 168 4.87 30.30 -3.63
N GLY A 169 3.84 29.89 -2.90
CA GLY A 169 2.45 30.31 -3.15
C GLY A 169 1.65 29.40 -4.08
N GLU A 170 2.26 28.30 -4.52
CA GLU A 170 1.63 27.21 -5.27
C GLU A 170 1.55 25.93 -4.44
N ALA A 171 0.61 25.08 -4.80
CA ALA A 171 0.48 23.73 -4.26
C ALA A 171 0.38 22.70 -5.38
N PHE A 172 0.88 21.50 -5.10
CA PHE A 172 0.91 20.36 -5.99
C PHE A 172 0.46 19.13 -5.21
N LEU A 173 -0.36 18.30 -5.85
CA LEU A 173 -0.79 17.02 -5.30
C LEU A 173 -0.06 15.89 -6.02
N ASP A 174 0.64 15.05 -5.27
CA ASP A 174 1.18 13.81 -5.80
C ASP A 174 0.03 12.82 -6.04
N ILE A 175 -0.14 12.46 -7.32
CA ILE A 175 -1.20 11.55 -7.78
C ILE A 175 -0.78 10.08 -7.73
N SER A 176 0.49 9.78 -7.42
CA SER A 176 1.04 8.42 -7.49
C SER A 176 0.32 7.40 -6.58
N ASN A 177 -0.16 7.85 -5.42
CA ASN A 177 -0.83 7.04 -4.41
C ASN A 177 -2.31 7.44 -4.22
N LEU A 178 -2.92 8.03 -5.26
CA LEU A 178 -4.29 8.52 -5.23
C LEU A 178 -5.14 7.73 -6.24
N ASP A 179 -6.18 7.09 -5.71
CA ASP A 179 -7.17 6.31 -6.44
C ASP A 179 -8.40 7.21 -6.65
N CYS A 180 -8.81 7.43 -7.90
CA CYS A 180 -9.81 8.46 -8.23
C CYS A 180 -10.64 8.05 -9.44
N ASP A 181 -11.95 8.04 -9.27
CA ASP A 181 -12.94 7.73 -10.31
C ASP A 181 -12.79 8.65 -11.55
N TYR A 182 -12.58 9.95 -11.35
CA TYR A 182 -12.32 10.91 -12.42
C TYR A 182 -11.03 10.60 -13.18
N TYR A 183 -9.97 10.16 -12.50
CA TYR A 183 -8.72 9.80 -13.19
C TYR A 183 -8.89 8.55 -14.04
N ASP A 184 -9.69 7.59 -13.59
CA ASP A 184 -9.95 6.37 -14.34
C ASP A 184 -10.77 6.64 -15.59
N VAL A 185 -11.68 7.61 -15.58
CA VAL A 185 -12.39 8.07 -16.79
C VAL A 185 -11.43 8.77 -17.75
N ILE A 186 -10.60 9.71 -17.26
CA ILE A 186 -9.63 10.43 -18.09
C ILE A 186 -8.58 9.47 -18.70
N ASP A 187 -8.17 8.45 -17.95
CA ASP A 187 -7.23 7.43 -18.41
C ASP A 187 -7.88 6.35 -19.30
N SER A 188 -9.16 6.50 -19.64
CA SER A 188 -9.94 5.54 -20.43
C SER A 188 -9.96 4.12 -19.85
N LYS A 189 -9.85 3.99 -18.52
CA LYS A 189 -10.00 2.72 -17.81
C LYS A 189 -11.47 2.38 -17.56
N ASN A 190 -12.30 3.41 -17.35
CA ASN A 190 -13.74 3.32 -17.17
C ASN A 190 -14.44 4.24 -18.19
N GLU A 191 -15.62 3.82 -18.64
CA GLU A 191 -16.46 4.64 -19.51
C GLU A 191 -17.16 5.73 -18.68
N TYR A 192 -17.25 6.95 -19.23
CA TYR A 192 -17.99 8.03 -18.60
C TYR A 192 -19.48 7.77 -18.71
N ASP A 193 -20.18 7.70 -17.58
CA ASP A 193 -21.61 7.39 -17.48
C ASP A 193 -22.51 8.65 -17.58
N GLY A 194 -21.92 9.83 -17.75
CA GLY A 194 -22.65 11.11 -17.74
C GLY A 194 -22.97 11.63 -16.34
N SER A 195 -22.40 11.04 -15.29
CA SER A 195 -22.61 11.49 -13.92
C SER A 195 -21.97 12.87 -13.68
N PRO A 196 -22.66 13.78 -12.96
CA PRO A 196 -22.15 15.13 -12.75
C PRO A 196 -20.85 15.10 -11.92
N LEU A 197 -19.91 15.94 -12.33
CA LEU A 197 -18.61 16.06 -11.67
C LEU A 197 -18.70 17.10 -10.54
N MET A 198 -18.46 16.67 -9.29
CA MET A 198 -18.45 17.50 -8.08
C MET A 198 -19.55 18.60 -8.08
N PRO A 199 -20.84 18.22 -8.18
CA PRO A 199 -21.93 19.17 -8.37
C PRO A 199 -22.10 20.17 -7.21
N GLU A 200 -21.41 19.97 -6.09
CA GLU A 200 -21.41 20.89 -4.96
C GLU A 200 -20.55 22.15 -5.18
N TYR A 201 -19.78 22.20 -6.27
CA TYR A 201 -18.86 23.29 -6.56
C TYR A 201 -19.18 23.97 -7.89
N ASP A 202 -19.48 25.27 -7.87
CA ASP A 202 -19.87 26.02 -9.07
C ASP A 202 -18.82 25.97 -10.20
N TRP A 203 -17.54 25.87 -9.84
CA TRP A 203 -16.44 25.80 -10.80
C TRP A 203 -16.30 24.44 -11.48
N SER A 204 -16.97 23.38 -11.00
CA SER A 204 -16.83 22.02 -11.56
C SER A 204 -17.31 21.94 -13.01
N LEU A 205 -18.35 22.70 -13.35
CA LEU A 205 -18.91 22.80 -14.70
C LEU A 205 -17.86 23.21 -15.75
N VAL A 206 -16.86 24.00 -15.36
CA VAL A 206 -15.77 24.41 -16.25
C VAL A 206 -14.93 23.21 -16.68
N PHE A 207 -14.74 22.24 -15.78
CA PHE A 207 -13.97 21.03 -16.03
C PHE A 207 -14.82 19.91 -16.63
N GLU A 208 -16.09 19.82 -16.28
CA GLU A 208 -17.02 18.84 -16.85
C GLU A 208 -17.18 19.04 -18.36
N ASN A 209 -17.24 20.28 -18.84
CA ASN A 209 -17.28 20.58 -20.28
C ASN A 209 -16.02 20.15 -21.06
N SER A 210 -14.98 19.68 -20.37
CA SER A 210 -13.72 19.20 -20.98
C SER A 210 -13.56 17.69 -20.98
N LEU A 211 -14.53 16.94 -20.40
CA LEU A 211 -14.66 15.49 -20.49
C LEU A 211 -15.25 15.08 -21.85
#